data_AF-A0A3M0XUU1-F1
#
_entry.id   AF-A0A3M0XUU1-F1
#
_cell.length_a   1.000
_cell.length_b   1.000
_cell.length_c   1.000
_cell.angle_alpha   90.00
_cell.angle_beta   90.00
_cell.angle_gamma   90.00
#
_symmetry.space_group_name_H-M   'P 1'
#
loop_
_entity.id
_entity.type
_entity.pdbx_description
1 polymer ?
#
loop_
_entity_poly.entity_id
_entity_poly.type
_entity_poly.pdbx_seq_one_letter_code
_entity_poly.pdbx_strand_id
1 'polypeptide(L)'
;MSGAEVKDFLARIDEGNRGFAISLEHLGDEARRSFADASVARWLRLCRDLSQAGLGNSVTLSYVRHSPEIARLVGEQAAFDLVESMKTIAYAAGRRAAQRLPGATAAAARRLQDEAAVRAWLATVERLAPQIPESLALLLERTDRILSRLDVGRFETWTIGGIRAAGGDPARRQAFFSFADPAAERMM
;
A
#
# COMPACT_ATOMS: atom_id res chain seq x y z
N MET A 1 13.04 -23.11 3.49
CA MET A 1 13.15 -22.19 4.65
C MET A 1 12.09 -22.60 5.67
N SER A 2 12.44 -22.66 6.94
CA SER A 2 11.63 -23.32 7.96
C SER A 2 10.58 -22.40 8.59
N GLY A 3 9.57 -23.00 9.22
CA GLY A 3 8.53 -22.31 9.96
C GLY A 3 9.07 -21.28 10.99
N ALA A 4 10.21 -21.63 11.59
CA ALA A 4 10.87 -20.90 12.67
C ALA A 4 11.53 -19.59 12.19
N GLU A 5 12.03 -19.52 10.96
CA GLU A 5 12.72 -18.32 10.45
C GLU A 5 11.77 -17.13 10.26
N VAL A 6 10.54 -17.41 9.79
CA VAL A 6 9.48 -16.39 9.70
C VAL A 6 9.10 -15.91 11.09
N LYS A 7 8.93 -16.84 12.04
CA LYS A 7 8.53 -16.52 13.42
C LYS A 7 9.56 -15.66 14.13
N ASP A 8 10.85 -16.02 14.03
CA ASP A 8 11.95 -15.26 14.63
C ASP A 8 12.05 -13.84 14.04
N PHE A 9 11.94 -13.72 12.71
CA PHE A 9 11.96 -12.42 12.05
C PHE A 9 10.81 -11.51 12.50
N LEU A 10 9.59 -12.05 12.59
CA LEU A 10 8.45 -11.26 13.01
C LEU A 10 8.54 -10.86 14.49
N ALA A 11 9.04 -11.75 15.36
CA ALA A 11 9.31 -11.42 16.76
C ALA A 11 10.28 -10.24 16.91
N ARG A 12 11.30 -10.15 16.05
CA ARG A 12 12.26 -9.03 16.04
C ARG A 12 11.67 -7.71 15.55
N ILE A 13 10.69 -7.74 14.64
CA ILE A 13 9.91 -6.54 14.28
C ILE A 13 9.03 -6.11 15.46
N ASP A 14 8.57 -7.08 16.26
CA ASP A 14 7.65 -6.90 17.38
C ASP A 14 8.27 -6.40 18.68
N GLU A 15 9.59 -6.46 18.85
CA GLU A 15 10.30 -6.18 20.12
C GLU A 15 10.11 -4.75 20.70
N GLY A 16 9.26 -3.92 20.11
CA GLY A 16 8.78 -2.64 20.66
C GLY A 16 7.25 -2.47 20.74
N ASN A 17 6.44 -3.51 20.48
CA ASN A 17 4.99 -3.36 20.22
C ASN A 17 4.13 -4.52 20.81
N ARG A 18 4.23 -4.74 22.13
CA ARG A 18 3.75 -5.91 22.92
C ARG A 18 2.29 -6.43 22.76
N GLY A 19 1.48 -5.90 21.84
CA GLY A 19 0.16 -6.44 21.46
C GLY A 19 0.13 -7.22 20.14
N PHE A 20 1.25 -7.31 19.40
CA PHE A 20 1.28 -7.79 18.02
C PHE A 20 1.80 -9.22 17.82
N ALA A 21 2.51 -9.82 18.79
CA ALA A 21 3.09 -11.16 18.69
C ALA A 21 2.16 -12.26 18.13
N ILE A 22 0.94 -12.38 18.68
CA ILE A 22 -0.03 -13.40 18.21
C ILE A 22 -0.50 -13.09 16.78
N SER A 23 -0.72 -11.82 16.46
CA SER A 23 -1.12 -11.41 15.09
C SER A 23 -0.01 -11.73 14.09
N LEU A 24 1.25 -11.63 14.50
CA LEU A 24 2.40 -11.89 13.66
C LEU A 24 2.59 -13.38 13.36
N GLU A 25 2.36 -14.27 14.32
CA GLU A 25 2.39 -15.72 14.05
C GLU A 25 1.35 -16.12 12.98
N HIS A 26 0.13 -15.60 13.10
CA HIS A 26 -0.94 -15.84 12.12
C HIS A 26 -0.57 -15.28 10.73
N LEU A 27 0.07 -14.10 10.68
CA LEU A 27 0.55 -13.51 9.43
C LEU A 27 1.65 -14.36 8.77
N GLY A 28 2.50 -15.02 9.56
CA GLY A 28 3.50 -15.95 9.05
C GLY A 28 2.88 -17.19 8.38
N ASP A 29 1.81 -17.73 8.95
CA ASP A 29 1.08 -18.86 8.37
C ASP A 29 0.27 -18.44 7.14
N GLU A 30 -0.33 -17.25 7.16
CA GLU A 30 -1.02 -16.69 6.00
C GLU A 30 -0.06 -16.42 4.83
N ALA A 31 1.13 -15.88 5.10
CA ALA A 31 2.17 -15.72 4.11
C ALA A 31 2.57 -17.06 3.48
N ARG A 32 2.81 -18.09 4.29
CA ARG A 32 3.13 -19.44 3.78
C ARG A 32 2.04 -20.06 2.91
N ARG A 33 0.77 -19.73 3.16
CA ARG A 33 -0.36 -20.19 2.33
C ARG A 33 -0.54 -19.38 1.04
N SER A 34 -0.03 -18.15 1.01
CA SER A 34 -0.25 -17.20 -0.09
C SER A 34 0.91 -17.11 -1.07
N PHE A 35 2.11 -17.51 -0.64
CA PHE A 35 3.31 -17.61 -1.47
C PHE A 35 3.69 -19.08 -1.68
N ALA A 36 4.15 -19.43 -2.87
CA ALA A 36 4.80 -20.70 -3.14
C ALA A 36 6.04 -20.87 -2.25
N ASP A 37 6.41 -22.11 -1.93
CA ASP A 37 7.54 -22.42 -1.04
C ASP A 37 8.86 -21.76 -1.50
N ALA A 38 9.10 -21.70 -2.81
CA ALA A 38 10.26 -21.02 -3.39
C ALA A 38 10.25 -19.50 -3.19
N SER A 39 9.06 -18.91 -3.04
CA SER A 39 8.80 -17.48 -2.97
C SER A 39 8.78 -16.93 -1.55
N VAL A 40 8.53 -17.76 -0.53
CA VAL A 40 8.63 -17.39 0.89
C VAL A 40 10.01 -16.84 1.24
N ALA A 41 11.06 -17.43 0.67
CA ALA A 41 12.44 -16.96 0.87
C ALA A 41 12.65 -15.53 0.36
N ARG A 42 12.07 -15.21 -0.80
CA ARG A 42 12.13 -13.87 -1.39
C ARG A 42 11.32 -12.87 -0.58
N TRP A 43 10.12 -13.25 -0.16
CA TRP A 43 9.28 -12.42 0.71
C TRP A 43 10.00 -12.04 2.01
N LEU A 44 10.63 -13.01 2.70
CA LEU A 44 11.38 -12.72 3.93
C LEU A 44 12.58 -11.80 3.71
N ARG A 45 13.30 -11.93 2.58
CA ARG A 45 14.37 -10.97 2.22
C ARG A 45 13.81 -9.57 2.06
N LEU A 46 12.70 -9.41 1.34
CA LEU A 46 12.06 -8.11 1.14
C LEU A 46 11.56 -7.48 2.45
N CYS A 47 11.01 -8.28 3.38
CA CYS A 47 10.66 -7.77 4.70
C CYS A 47 11.89 -7.26 5.46
N ARG A 48 13.01 -7.99 5.38
CA ARG A 48 14.28 -7.59 6.00
C ARG A 48 14.83 -6.31 5.38
N ASP A 49 14.82 -6.21 4.05
CA ASP A 49 15.25 -5.03 3.32
C ASP A 49 14.44 -3.80 3.74
N LEU A 50 13.11 -3.94 3.86
CA LEU A 50 12.24 -2.87 4.38
C LEU A 50 12.56 -2.50 5.84
N SER A 51 12.80 -3.48 6.72
CA SER A 51 13.17 -3.19 8.12
C SER A 51 14.51 -2.43 8.25
N GLN A 52 15.43 -2.65 7.30
CA GLN A 52 16.75 -2.03 7.29
C GLN A 52 16.76 -0.68 6.55
N ALA A 53 15.72 -0.36 5.79
CA ALA A 53 15.63 0.88 5.00
C ALA A 53 15.41 2.17 5.83
N GLY A 54 15.31 2.08 7.16
CA GLY A 54 15.12 3.26 8.03
C GLY A 54 13.73 3.91 7.92
N LEU A 55 12.75 3.21 7.33
CA LEU A 55 11.37 3.71 7.15
C LEU A 55 10.49 3.53 8.40
N GLY A 56 11.00 2.86 9.43
CA GLY A 56 10.31 2.57 10.68
C GLY A 56 9.44 1.31 10.64
N ASN A 57 9.30 0.66 11.80
CA ASN A 57 8.67 -0.67 11.91
C ASN A 57 7.21 -0.71 11.42
N SER A 58 6.48 0.40 11.54
CA SER A 58 5.08 0.47 11.09
C SER A 58 4.92 0.31 9.58
N VAL A 59 5.91 0.75 8.80
CA VAL A 59 5.93 0.59 7.34
C VAL A 59 6.16 -0.87 6.98
N THR A 60 7.18 -1.51 7.57
CA THR A 60 7.46 -2.95 7.37
C THR A 60 6.29 -3.82 7.80
N LEU A 61 5.68 -3.52 8.95
CA LEU A 61 4.53 -4.27 9.45
C LEU A 61 3.31 -4.17 8.52
N SER A 62 3.10 -3.00 7.91
CA SER A 62 2.05 -2.82 6.90
C SER A 62 2.28 -3.71 5.68
N TYR A 63 3.53 -3.79 5.20
CA TYR A 63 3.89 -4.72 4.12
C TYR A 63 3.63 -6.18 4.49
N VAL A 64 4.14 -6.63 5.64
CA VAL A 64 3.95 -8.00 6.14
C VAL A 64 2.47 -8.35 6.24
N ARG A 65 1.64 -7.41 6.74
CA ARG A 65 0.20 -7.60 6.92
C ARG A 65 -0.55 -7.81 5.61
N HIS A 66 -0.22 -7.05 4.57
CA HIS A 66 -1.04 -6.98 3.36
C HIS A 66 -0.46 -7.73 2.16
N SER A 67 0.85 -7.99 2.14
CA SER A 67 1.51 -8.70 1.02
C SER A 67 0.97 -10.11 0.76
N PRO A 68 0.54 -10.94 1.75
CA PRO A 68 -0.07 -12.24 1.45
C PRO A 68 -1.39 -12.11 0.68
N GLU A 69 -2.27 -11.21 1.09
CA GLU A 69 -3.54 -10.97 0.41
C GLU A 69 -3.32 -10.48 -1.03
N ILE A 70 -2.38 -9.55 -1.22
CA ILE A 70 -2.03 -9.03 -2.55
C ILE A 70 -1.51 -10.17 -3.44
N ALA A 71 -0.61 -11.00 -2.93
CA ALA A 71 -0.07 -12.14 -3.66
C ALA A 71 -1.17 -13.12 -4.10
N ARG A 72 -2.13 -13.40 -3.21
CA ARG A 72 -3.27 -14.28 -3.49
C ARG A 72 -4.23 -13.71 -4.54
N LEU A 73 -4.47 -12.39 -4.52
CA LEU A 73 -5.46 -11.76 -5.40
C LEU A 73 -4.92 -11.42 -6.78
N VAL A 74 -3.67 -10.96 -6.87
CA VAL A 74 -3.09 -10.41 -8.11
C VAL A 74 -1.65 -10.87 -8.37
N GLY A 75 -1.21 -11.94 -7.70
CA GLY A 75 0.08 -12.58 -7.96
C GLY A 75 1.23 -12.10 -7.08
N GLU A 76 2.19 -12.99 -6.84
CA GLU A 76 3.33 -12.76 -5.95
C GLU A 76 4.21 -11.61 -6.41
N GLN A 77 4.39 -11.45 -7.72
CA GLN A 77 5.25 -10.41 -8.27
C GLN A 77 4.71 -9.01 -7.94
N ALA A 78 3.38 -8.81 -7.92
CA ALA A 78 2.78 -7.56 -7.48
C ALA A 78 3.07 -7.28 -5.99
N ALA A 79 3.05 -8.32 -5.14
CA ALA A 79 3.45 -8.19 -3.74
C ALA A 79 4.94 -7.92 -3.57
N PHE A 80 5.81 -8.36 -4.48
CA PHE A 80 7.25 -8.08 -4.43
C PHE A 80 7.57 -6.66 -4.92
N ASP A 81 6.98 -6.24 -6.04
CA ASP A 81 7.18 -4.92 -6.64
C ASP A 81 6.80 -3.79 -5.65
N LEU A 82 5.83 -4.07 -4.78
CA LEU A 82 5.34 -3.12 -3.78
C LEU A 82 6.44 -2.56 -2.85
N VAL A 83 7.51 -3.32 -2.58
CA VAL A 83 8.60 -2.84 -1.71
C VAL A 83 9.31 -1.62 -2.30
N GLU A 84 9.60 -1.64 -3.60
CA GLU A 84 10.23 -0.49 -4.27
C GLU A 84 9.26 0.68 -4.39
N SER A 85 7.98 0.41 -4.68
CA SER A 85 6.93 1.45 -4.63
C SER A 85 6.84 2.10 -3.26
N MET A 86 6.91 1.33 -2.17
CA MET A 86 6.90 1.86 -0.80
C MET A 86 8.09 2.79 -0.54
N LYS A 87 9.29 2.46 -1.02
CA LYS A 87 10.48 3.33 -0.90
C LYS A 87 10.32 4.61 -1.72
N THR A 88 9.85 4.50 -2.96
CA THR A 88 9.54 5.65 -3.83
C THR A 88 8.53 6.59 -3.17
N ILE A 89 7.42 6.04 -2.66
CA ILE A 89 6.40 6.82 -1.95
C ILE A 89 6.94 7.43 -0.66
N ALA A 90 7.77 6.70 0.11
CA ALA A 90 8.35 7.24 1.33
C ALA A 90 9.25 8.45 1.05
N TYR A 91 10.02 8.39 -0.04
CA TYR A 91 10.87 9.50 -0.48
C TYR A 91 10.05 10.70 -0.95
N ALA A 92 9.01 10.49 -1.76
CA ALA A 92 8.24 11.58 -2.37
C ALA A 92 7.18 12.20 -1.45
N ALA A 93 6.48 11.38 -0.65
CA ALA A 93 5.30 11.78 0.13
C ALA A 93 5.38 11.38 1.63
N GLY A 94 6.53 10.89 2.08
CA GLY A 94 6.80 10.59 3.48
C GLY A 94 6.30 9.22 3.97
N ARG A 95 6.79 8.84 5.15
CA ARG A 95 6.55 7.52 5.76
C ARG A 95 5.08 7.18 5.97
N ARG A 96 4.23 8.18 6.24
CA ARG A 96 2.78 7.95 6.45
C ARG A 96 2.13 7.42 5.18
N ALA A 97 2.43 7.99 4.01
CA ALA A 97 1.89 7.50 2.75
C ALA A 97 2.43 6.10 2.44
N ALA A 98 3.73 5.86 2.63
CA ALA A 98 4.34 4.55 2.43
C ALA A 98 3.72 3.48 3.33
N GLN A 99 3.41 3.80 4.58
CA GLN A 99 2.71 2.91 5.51
C GLN A 99 1.29 2.57 5.02
N ARG A 100 0.58 3.51 4.37
CA ARG A 100 -0.80 3.28 3.87
C ARG A 100 -0.85 2.49 2.57
N LEU A 101 0.23 2.52 1.78
CA LEU A 101 0.27 1.94 0.45
C LEU A 101 -0.10 0.44 0.40
N PRO A 102 0.40 -0.45 1.29
CA PRO A 102 0.02 -1.86 1.24
C PRO A 102 -1.46 -2.12 1.46
N GLY A 103 -2.07 -1.45 2.45
CA GLY A 103 -3.52 -1.57 2.71
C GLY A 103 -4.37 -1.03 1.55
N ALA A 104 -3.93 0.06 0.93
CA ALA A 104 -4.56 0.62 -0.27
C ALA A 104 -4.44 -0.34 -1.48
N THR A 105 -3.28 -0.97 -1.66
CA THR A 105 -3.02 -1.94 -2.74
C THR A 105 -3.90 -3.17 -2.58
N ALA A 106 -4.06 -3.68 -1.35
CA ALA A 106 -4.98 -4.78 -1.07
C ALA A 106 -6.45 -4.40 -1.36
N ALA A 107 -6.85 -3.16 -1.04
CA ALA A 107 -8.17 -2.65 -1.43
C ALA A 107 -8.33 -2.56 -2.96
N ALA A 108 -7.33 -2.05 -3.67
CA ALA A 108 -7.34 -2.01 -5.13
C ALA A 108 -7.43 -3.42 -5.73
N ALA A 109 -6.69 -4.38 -5.19
CA ALA A 109 -6.74 -5.78 -5.63
C ALA A 109 -8.14 -6.40 -5.45
N ARG A 110 -8.83 -6.13 -4.33
CA ARG A 110 -10.21 -6.58 -4.12
C ARG A 110 -11.21 -5.92 -5.07
N ARG A 111 -11.03 -4.64 -5.40
CA ARG A 111 -11.97 -3.86 -6.22
C ARG A 111 -11.79 -4.07 -7.72
N LEU A 112 -10.55 -4.11 -8.18
CA LEU A 112 -10.22 -4.19 -9.61
C LEU A 112 -10.17 -5.65 -10.09
N GLN A 113 -9.78 -6.60 -9.23
CA GLN A 113 -9.72 -8.04 -9.54
C GLN A 113 -8.92 -8.40 -10.81
N ASP A 114 -8.01 -7.51 -11.23
CA ASP A 114 -7.18 -7.65 -12.43
C ASP A 114 -5.78 -7.11 -12.13
N GLU A 115 -4.76 -7.91 -12.40
CA GLU A 115 -3.36 -7.57 -12.10
C GLU A 115 -2.90 -6.33 -12.87
N ALA A 116 -3.25 -6.23 -14.15
CA ALA A 116 -2.85 -5.10 -14.99
C ALA A 116 -3.50 -3.79 -14.52
N ALA A 117 -4.77 -3.84 -14.12
CA ALA A 117 -5.48 -2.70 -13.54
C ALA A 117 -4.88 -2.26 -12.20
N VAL A 118 -4.50 -3.20 -11.32
CA VAL A 118 -3.81 -2.86 -10.05
C VAL A 118 -2.44 -2.25 -10.31
N ARG A 119 -1.67 -2.79 -11.27
CA ARG A 119 -0.37 -2.23 -11.67
C ARG A 119 -0.54 -0.81 -12.24
N ALA A 120 -1.56 -0.57 -13.06
CA ALA A 120 -1.87 0.75 -13.59
C ALA A 120 -2.27 1.72 -12.47
N TRP A 121 -3.09 1.29 -11.51
CA TRP A 121 -3.45 2.09 -10.33
C TRP A 121 -2.21 2.47 -9.51
N LEU A 122 -1.33 1.51 -9.23
CA LEU A 122 -0.10 1.75 -8.47
C LEU A 122 0.84 2.72 -9.19
N ALA A 123 1.00 2.57 -10.50
CA ALA A 123 1.78 3.50 -11.32
C ALA A 123 1.19 4.92 -11.28
N THR A 124 -0.14 5.06 -11.29
CA THR A 124 -0.81 6.36 -11.11
C THR A 124 -0.51 6.94 -9.73
N VAL A 125 -0.62 6.15 -8.66
CA VAL A 125 -0.27 6.57 -7.29
C VAL A 125 1.18 7.05 -7.18
N GLU A 126 2.13 6.34 -7.80
CA GLU A 126 3.54 6.75 -7.84
C GLU A 126 3.75 8.08 -8.56
N ARG A 127 3.09 8.29 -9.72
CA ARG A 127 3.13 9.57 -10.43
C ARG A 127 2.51 10.72 -9.63
N LEU A 128 1.49 10.43 -8.83
CA LEU A 128 0.82 11.41 -7.98
C LEU A 128 1.67 11.81 -6.76
N ALA A 129 2.53 10.93 -6.28
CA ALA A 129 3.27 11.13 -5.04
C ALA A 129 4.04 12.47 -4.96
N PRO A 130 4.84 12.87 -5.96
CA PRO A 130 5.50 14.17 -5.93
C PRO A 130 4.55 15.36 -6.21
N GLN A 131 3.37 15.13 -6.79
CA GLN A 131 2.41 16.18 -7.12
C GLN A 131 1.51 16.55 -5.93
N ILE A 132 1.20 15.57 -5.08
CA ILE A 132 0.28 15.71 -3.95
C ILE A 132 0.85 15.11 -2.64
N PRO A 133 2.12 15.38 -2.29
CA PRO A 133 2.78 14.70 -1.17
C PRO A 133 2.02 14.86 0.15
N GLU A 134 1.39 16.01 0.38
CA GLU A 134 0.59 16.33 1.56
C GLU A 134 -0.80 15.66 1.58
N SER A 135 -1.26 15.13 0.45
CA SER A 135 -2.59 14.54 0.27
C SER A 135 -2.55 13.05 -0.08
N LEU A 136 -1.39 12.50 -0.45
CA LEU A 136 -1.30 11.11 -0.92
C LEU A 136 -1.79 10.10 0.12
N ALA A 137 -1.45 10.29 1.39
CA ALA A 137 -1.94 9.42 2.45
C ALA A 137 -3.48 9.44 2.57
N LEU A 138 -4.12 10.60 2.34
CA LEU A 138 -5.58 10.73 2.35
C LEU A 138 -6.21 9.96 1.19
N LEU A 139 -5.63 10.08 -0.01
CA LEU A 139 -6.03 9.32 -1.20
C LEU A 139 -5.94 7.81 -0.94
N LEU A 140 -4.80 7.33 -0.44
CA LEU A 140 -4.56 5.92 -0.14
C LEU A 140 -5.56 5.37 0.87
N GLU A 141 -5.85 6.11 1.94
CA GLU A 141 -6.85 5.75 2.96
C GLU A 141 -8.28 5.59 2.39
N ARG A 142 -8.58 6.16 1.22
CA ARG A 142 -9.91 6.15 0.59
C ARG A 142 -9.99 5.30 -0.68
N THR A 143 -8.92 4.58 -1.01
CA THR A 143 -8.83 3.73 -2.23
C THR A 143 -10.04 2.81 -2.38
N ASP A 144 -10.46 2.15 -1.31
CA ASP A 144 -11.61 1.24 -1.35
C ASP A 144 -12.92 1.95 -1.74
N ARG A 145 -13.19 3.12 -1.15
CA ARG A 145 -14.35 3.96 -1.47
C ARG A 145 -14.29 4.43 -2.93
N ILE A 146 -13.13 4.92 -3.37
CA ILE A 146 -12.96 5.47 -4.71
C ILE A 146 -13.16 4.37 -5.77
N LEU A 147 -12.47 3.23 -5.61
CA LEU A 147 -12.54 2.13 -6.57
C LEU A 147 -13.82 1.30 -6.46
N SER A 148 -14.68 1.56 -5.47
CA SER A 148 -16.05 1.04 -5.45
C SER A 148 -16.95 1.67 -6.52
N ARG A 149 -16.54 2.80 -7.11
CA ARG A 149 -17.32 3.59 -8.08
C ARG A 149 -16.57 3.83 -9.38
N LEU A 150 -15.24 3.84 -9.33
CA LEU A 150 -14.38 4.16 -10.47
C LEU A 150 -13.58 2.92 -10.88
N ASP A 151 -13.53 2.66 -12.18
CA ASP A 151 -12.46 1.85 -12.76
C ASP A 151 -11.11 2.61 -12.71
N VAL A 152 -10.02 1.94 -13.07
CA VAL A 152 -8.67 2.51 -13.01
C VAL A 152 -8.49 3.74 -13.93
N GLY A 153 -9.14 3.79 -15.09
CA GLY A 153 -9.05 4.93 -16.01
C GLY A 153 -9.80 6.15 -15.49
N ARG A 154 -10.98 5.94 -14.90
CA ARG A 154 -11.76 6.97 -14.22
C ARG A 154 -11.07 7.45 -12.95
N PHE A 155 -10.39 6.58 -12.21
CA PHE A 155 -9.55 6.96 -11.08
C PHE A 155 -8.45 7.96 -11.50
N GLU A 156 -7.73 7.68 -12.59
CA GLU A 156 -6.71 8.61 -13.10
C GLU A 156 -7.33 9.95 -13.52
N THR A 157 -8.45 9.92 -14.23
CA THR A 157 -9.15 11.15 -14.65
C THR A 157 -9.64 11.96 -13.46
N TRP A 158 -10.23 11.31 -12.45
CA TRP A 158 -10.74 11.93 -11.23
C TRP A 158 -9.62 12.58 -10.41
N THR A 159 -8.48 11.89 -10.23
CA THR A 159 -7.32 12.45 -9.51
C THR A 159 -6.73 13.67 -10.21
N ILE A 160 -6.57 13.64 -11.54
CA ILE A 160 -6.12 14.79 -12.34
C ILE A 160 -7.12 15.96 -12.22
N GLY A 161 -8.41 15.66 -12.30
CA GLY A 161 -9.49 16.64 -12.12
C GLY A 161 -9.40 17.34 -10.77
N GLY A 162 -9.23 16.58 -9.67
CA GLY A 162 -9.08 17.12 -8.32
C GLY A 162 -7.86 18.03 -8.16
N ILE A 163 -6.71 17.64 -8.72
CA ILE A 163 -5.49 18.46 -8.70
C ILE A 163 -5.69 19.78 -9.44
N ARG A 164 -6.32 19.73 -10.62
CA ARG A 164 -6.63 20.92 -11.41
C ARG A 164 -7.64 21.83 -10.71
N ALA A 165 -8.70 21.25 -10.14
CA ALA A 165 -9.74 21.99 -9.42
C ALA A 165 -9.19 22.74 -8.20
N ALA A 166 -8.16 22.18 -7.54
CA ALA A 166 -7.47 22.83 -6.43
C ALA A 166 -6.61 24.03 -6.86
N GLY A 167 -6.26 24.18 -8.14
CA GLY A 167 -5.56 25.35 -8.65
C GLY A 167 -4.18 25.59 -8.02
N GLY A 168 -3.47 24.51 -7.68
CA GLY A 168 -2.17 24.59 -7.01
C GLY A 168 -2.22 24.72 -5.48
N ASP A 169 -3.40 24.96 -4.89
CA ASP A 169 -3.58 25.10 -3.44
C ASP A 169 -3.54 23.74 -2.72
N PRO A 170 -2.54 23.48 -1.84
CA PRO A 170 -2.44 22.24 -1.08
C PRO A 170 -3.63 21.97 -0.16
N ALA A 171 -4.20 23.01 0.47
CA ALA A 171 -5.33 22.85 1.38
C ALA A 171 -6.59 22.40 0.61
N ARG A 172 -6.77 22.91 -0.62
CA ARG A 172 -7.86 22.47 -1.50
C ARG A 172 -7.65 21.04 -1.99
N ARG A 173 -6.42 20.62 -2.28
CA ARG A 173 -6.11 19.21 -2.59
C ARG A 173 -6.43 18.30 -1.40
N GLN A 174 -6.05 18.70 -0.19
CA GLN A 174 -6.38 17.95 1.02
C GLN A 174 -7.89 17.86 1.22
N ALA A 175 -8.64 18.95 1.02
CA ALA A 175 -10.09 18.95 1.09
C ALA A 175 -10.73 17.99 0.04
N PHE A 176 -10.23 18.00 -1.19
CA PHE A 176 -10.68 17.11 -2.26
C PHE A 176 -10.40 15.64 -1.93
N PHE A 177 -9.14 15.28 -1.67
CA PHE A 177 -8.75 13.88 -1.41
C PHE A 177 -9.21 13.37 -0.04
N SER A 178 -9.60 14.25 0.88
CA SER A 178 -10.26 13.85 2.13
C SER A 178 -11.78 13.67 2.00
N PHE A 179 -12.39 14.09 0.87
CA PHE A 179 -13.83 14.21 0.63
C PHE A 179 -14.52 15.27 1.51
N ALA A 180 -13.77 16.25 2.02
CA ALA A 180 -14.35 17.42 2.67
C ALA A 180 -14.91 18.43 1.65
N ASP A 181 -14.35 18.45 0.43
CA ASP A 181 -14.93 19.21 -0.69
C ASP A 181 -16.01 18.36 -1.40
N PRO A 182 -17.28 18.83 -1.48
CA PRO A 182 -18.34 18.15 -2.22
C PRO A 182 -18.05 17.91 -3.70
N ALA A 183 -17.11 18.65 -4.31
CA ALA A 183 -16.63 18.37 -5.66
C ALA A 183 -16.04 16.97 -5.81
N ALA A 184 -15.43 16.42 -4.74
CA ALA A 184 -14.85 15.07 -4.76
C ALA A 184 -15.89 14.01 -5.12
N GLU A 185 -17.09 14.10 -4.54
CA GLU A 185 -18.23 13.21 -4.84
C GLU A 185 -18.84 13.50 -6.21
N ARG A 186 -19.03 14.78 -6.55
CA ARG A 186 -19.68 15.18 -7.82
C ARG A 186 -18.89 14.79 -9.07
N MET A 187 -17.56 14.62 -8.94
CA MET A 187 -16.67 14.31 -10.05
C MET A 187 -16.42 12.81 -10.24
N MET A 188 -16.97 11.95 -9.36
CA MET A 188 -16.91 10.49 -9.49
C MET A 188 -17.96 9.96 -10.47
#